data_AF-A0A535JQB9-F1
#
_entry.id   AF-A0A535JQB9-F1
#
_cell.length_a   1.000
_cell.length_b   1.000
_cell.length_c   1.000
_cell.angle_alpha   90.00
_cell.angle_beta   90.00
_cell.angle_gamma   90.00
#
_symmetry.space_group_name_H-M   'P 1'
#
loop_
_entity.id
_entity.type
_entity.pdbx_description
1 polymer ?
#
loop_
_entity_poly.entity_id
_entity_poly.type
_entity_poly.pdbx_seq_one_letter_code
_entity_poly.pdbx_strand_id
1 'polypeptide(L)'
;MYRWIVFIHIASVLGLLLVHPVTIAFHLKQERVDVRIRELLEVSEAASALRWIFFALVVVSGVALGFLGSWWGTGWIWAALAVFVLIGVVMNRYGGRTIDEISDTKDDSEMERLLARFNPWILAITGTGGLLAVLYLMLFKPF
;
A
#
# COMPACT_ATOMS: atom_id res chain seq x y z
N MET A 1 18.61 -19.70 9.36
CA MET A 1 18.17 -18.97 8.14
C MET A 1 16.72 -18.51 8.21
N TYR A 2 15.76 -19.37 8.55
CA TYR A 2 14.33 -19.01 8.64
C TYR A 2 14.03 -17.71 9.42
N ARG A 3 14.56 -17.58 10.65
CA ARG A 3 14.38 -16.38 11.50
C ARG A 3 14.86 -15.07 10.85
N TRP A 4 15.93 -15.12 10.07
CA TRP A 4 16.44 -13.95 9.34
C TRP A 4 15.49 -13.51 8.24
N ILE A 5 14.88 -14.45 7.53
CA ILE A 5 13.89 -14.14 6.48
C ILE A 5 12.61 -13.60 7.10
N VAL A 6 12.17 -14.13 8.25
CA VAL A 6 11.05 -13.55 9.02
C VAL A 6 11.36 -12.11 9.43
N PHE A 7 12.57 -11.84 9.93
CA PHE A 7 12.99 -10.48 10.27
C PHE A 7 12.96 -9.56 9.05
N ILE A 8 13.52 -9.99 7.91
CA ILE A 8 13.49 -9.22 6.66
C ILE A 8 12.04 -8.98 6.21
N HIS A 9 11.16 -9.97 6.31
CA HIS A 9 9.75 -9.83 5.93
C HIS A 9 9.05 -8.76 6.78
N ILE A 10 9.17 -8.86 8.10
CA ILE A 10 8.58 -7.88 9.03
C ILE A 10 9.18 -6.49 8.81
N ALA A 11 10.51 -6.39 8.70
CA ALA A 11 11.19 -5.12 8.42
C ALA A 11 10.74 -4.52 7.08
N SER A 12 10.48 -5.34 6.07
CA SER A 12 9.99 -4.90 4.77
C SER A 12 8.55 -4.39 4.85
N VAL A 13 7.68 -5.05 5.63
CA VAL A 13 6.31 -4.57 5.88
C VAL A 13 6.34 -3.23 6.64
N LEU A 14 7.19 -3.10 7.65
CA LEU A 14 7.37 -1.83 8.39
C LEU A 14 7.92 -0.73 7.48
N GLY A 15 8.91 -1.04 6.65
CA GLY A 15 9.45 -0.11 5.65
C GLY A 15 8.39 0.31 4.62
N LEU A 16 7.57 -0.63 4.15
CA LEU A 16 6.46 -0.35 3.26
C LEU A 16 5.45 0.60 3.92
N LEU A 17 5.15 0.42 5.21
CA LEU A 17 4.27 1.31 5.98
C LEU A 17 4.87 2.70 6.19
N LEU A 18 6.19 2.79 6.39
CA LEU A 18 6.90 4.05 6.57
C LEU A 18 6.90 4.89 5.29
N VAL A 19 7.13 4.25 4.15
CA VAL A 19 7.13 4.89 2.81
C VAL A 19 5.70 5.01 2.25
N HIS A 20 4.70 4.53 2.99
CA HIS A 20 3.33 4.55 2.53
C HIS A 20 2.81 6.00 2.47
N PRO A 21 2.24 6.46 1.34
CA PRO A 21 1.81 7.85 1.16
C PRO A 21 0.50 8.19 1.87
N VAL A 22 0.14 7.49 2.96
CA VAL A 22 -1.12 7.78 3.69
C VAL A 22 -1.12 9.22 4.16
N THR A 23 0.00 9.69 4.72
CA THR A 23 0.15 11.08 5.18
C THR A 23 0.03 12.08 4.03
N ILE A 24 0.63 11.79 2.88
CA ILE A 24 0.54 12.63 1.68
C ILE A 24 -0.90 12.70 1.18
N ALA A 25 -1.62 11.58 1.16
CA ALA A 25 -3.04 11.53 0.75
C ALA A 25 -3.94 12.37 1.67
N PHE A 26 -3.67 12.41 2.97
CA PHE A 26 -4.39 13.29 3.90
C PHE A 26 -4.00 14.77 3.73
N HIS A 27 -2.71 15.07 3.52
CA HIS A 27 -2.27 16.44 3.24
C HIS A 27 -2.85 16.97 1.93
N LEU A 28 -2.88 16.17 0.86
CA LEU A 28 -3.51 16.50 -0.43
C LEU A 28 -4.97 16.93 -0.26
N LYS A 29 -5.73 16.26 0.62
CA LYS A 29 -7.13 16.61 0.88
C LYS A 29 -7.31 17.92 1.64
N GLN A 30 -6.34 18.28 2.48
CA GLN A 30 -6.38 19.51 3.28
C GLN A 30 -5.84 20.71 2.51
N GLU A 31 -4.93 20.48 1.58
CA GLU A 31 -4.30 21.52 0.78
C GLU A 31 -5.34 22.21 -0.14
N ARG A 32 -5.15 23.52 -0.32
CA ARG A 32 -6.00 24.37 -1.17
C ARG A 32 -5.19 25.21 -2.16
N VAL A 33 -3.86 25.12 -2.08
CA VAL A 33 -2.95 25.86 -2.96
C VAL A 33 -2.41 24.91 -4.02
N ASP A 34 -2.77 25.15 -5.27
CA ASP A 34 -2.46 24.29 -6.42
C ASP A 34 -0.97 24.02 -6.60
N VAL A 35 -0.14 25.05 -6.39
CA VAL A 35 1.33 24.92 -6.46
C VAL A 35 1.85 23.92 -5.43
N ARG A 36 1.36 23.97 -4.18
CA ARG A 36 1.77 23.04 -3.11
C ARG A 36 1.25 21.63 -3.36
N ILE A 37 0.08 21.49 -4.00
CA ILE A 37 -0.45 20.18 -4.42
C ILE A 37 0.50 19.53 -5.43
N ARG A 38 0.95 20.27 -6.44
CA ARG A 38 1.90 19.77 -7.45
C ARG A 38 3.24 19.36 -6.85
N GLU A 39 3.79 20.17 -5.94
CA GLU A 39 5.03 19.84 -5.20
C GLU A 39 4.88 18.55 -4.38
N LEU A 40 3.75 18.37 -3.68
CA LEU A 40 3.47 17.14 -2.92
C LEU A 40 3.35 15.90 -3.82
N LEU A 41 2.81 16.06 -5.03
CA LEU A 41 2.68 14.98 -6.01
C LEU A 41 4.04 14.57 -6.59
N GLU A 42 4.90 15.52 -6.94
CA GLU A 42 6.26 15.23 -7.41
C GLU A 42 7.09 14.48 -6.34
N VAL A 43 7.00 14.90 -5.09
CA VAL A 43 7.67 14.21 -3.96
C VAL A 43 7.11 12.79 -3.77
N SER A 44 5.78 12.63 -3.91
CA SER A 44 5.12 11.32 -3.83
C SER A 44 5.55 10.37 -4.96
N GLU A 45 5.76 10.90 -6.16
CA GLU A 45 6.26 10.17 -7.32
C GLU A 45 7.70 9.72 -7.08
N ALA A 46 8.58 10.59 -6.59
CA ALA A 46 9.95 10.24 -6.22
C ALA A 46 9.98 9.15 -5.13
N ALA A 47 9.10 9.23 -4.13
CA ALA A 47 8.96 8.21 -3.10
C ALA A 47 8.36 6.88 -3.61
N SER A 48 7.76 6.86 -4.81
CA SER A 48 7.14 5.68 -5.42
C SER A 48 8.15 4.57 -5.69
N ALA A 49 9.37 4.90 -6.15
CA ALA A 49 10.41 3.92 -6.42
C ALA A 49 10.77 3.11 -5.16
N LEU A 50 10.94 3.81 -4.03
CA LEU A 50 11.27 3.17 -2.76
C LEU A 50 10.12 2.26 -2.26
N ARG A 51 8.87 2.68 -2.47
CA ARG A 51 7.67 1.89 -2.14
C ARG A 51 7.63 0.59 -2.93
N TRP A 52 7.97 0.61 -4.22
CA TRP A 52 8.04 -0.59 -5.06
C TRP A 52 9.13 -1.57 -4.60
N ILE A 53 10.27 -1.05 -4.13
CA ILE A 53 11.35 -1.89 -3.56
C ILE A 53 10.84 -2.63 -2.31
N PHE A 54 10.25 -1.91 -1.35
CA PHE A 54 9.70 -2.54 -0.14
C PHE A 54 8.56 -3.52 -0.45
N PHE A 55 7.70 -3.20 -1.41
CA PHE A 55 6.64 -4.11 -1.85
C PHE A 55 7.22 -5.41 -2.42
N ALA A 56 8.22 -5.31 -3.31
CA ALA A 56 8.90 -6.47 -3.85
C ALA A 56 9.57 -7.31 -2.75
N LEU A 57 10.21 -6.65 -1.77
CA LEU A 57 10.82 -7.34 -0.63
C LEU A 57 9.79 -8.10 0.21
N VAL A 58 8.61 -7.53 0.49
CA VAL A 58 7.52 -8.20 1.21
C VAL A 58 7.07 -9.46 0.45
N VAL A 59 6.85 -9.34 -0.86
CA VAL A 59 6.39 -10.47 -1.70
C VAL A 59 7.45 -11.56 -1.76
N VAL A 60 8.69 -11.22 -2.10
CA VAL A 60 9.79 -12.19 -2.25
C VAL A 60 10.09 -12.89 -0.93
N SER A 61 10.17 -12.14 0.17
CA SER A 61 10.40 -12.73 1.50
C SER A 61 9.22 -13.60 1.96
N GLY A 62 7.98 -13.21 1.67
CA GLY A 62 6.78 -14.02 1.96
C GLY A 62 6.76 -15.34 1.19
N VAL A 63 7.06 -15.29 -0.12
CA VAL A 63 7.18 -16.48 -0.98
C VAL A 63 8.29 -17.42 -0.47
N ALA A 64 9.45 -16.86 -0.12
CA ALA A 64 10.56 -17.64 0.45
C ALA A 64 10.15 -18.34 1.76
N LEU A 65 9.44 -17.64 2.66
CA LEU A 65 8.91 -18.24 3.88
C LEU A 65 7.88 -19.33 3.62
N GLY A 66 7.02 -19.16 2.61
CA GLY A 66 6.07 -20.19 2.19
C GLY A 66 6.76 -21.48 1.76
N PHE A 67 7.83 -21.39 0.97
CA PHE A 67 8.62 -22.56 0.54
C PHE A 67 9.39 -23.20 1.70
N LEU A 68 10.06 -22.40 2.52
CA LEU A 68 10.81 -22.89 3.68
C LEU A 68 9.91 -23.51 4.75
N GLY A 69 8.69 -23.00 4.90
CA GLY A 69 7.69 -23.51 5.83
C GLY A 69 6.93 -24.73 5.30
N SER A 70 7.00 -25.02 4.00
CA SER A 70 6.12 -26.00 3.31
C SER A 70 4.61 -25.72 3.49
N TRP A 71 4.26 -24.44 3.63
CA TRP A 71 2.90 -23.99 3.97
C TRP A 71 2.00 -23.78 2.74
N TRP A 72 2.48 -24.09 1.53
CA TRP A 72 1.72 -23.95 0.28
C TRP A 72 0.47 -24.84 0.22
N GLY A 73 0.42 -25.92 1.00
CA GLY A 73 -0.76 -26.78 1.13
C GLY A 73 -1.78 -26.30 2.17
N THR A 74 -1.48 -25.27 2.95
CA THR A 74 -2.41 -24.72 3.95
C THR A 74 -3.21 -23.56 3.38
N GLY A 75 -4.51 -23.52 3.68
CA GLY A 75 -5.42 -22.56 3.06
C GLY A 75 -5.15 -21.12 3.50
N TRP A 76 -4.62 -20.91 4.72
CA TRP A 76 -4.38 -19.56 5.22
C TRP A 76 -3.38 -18.75 4.38
N ILE A 77 -2.39 -19.39 3.72
CA ILE A 77 -1.46 -18.70 2.82
C ILE A 77 -2.21 -18.13 1.62
N TRP A 78 -3.09 -18.93 1.03
CA TRP A 78 -3.89 -18.51 -0.11
C TRP A 78 -4.86 -17.39 0.27
N ALA A 79 -5.48 -17.50 1.45
CA ALA A 79 -6.32 -16.44 1.98
C ALA A 79 -5.52 -15.14 2.20
N ALA A 80 -4.33 -15.22 2.80
CA ALA A 80 -3.48 -14.06 3.03
C ALA A 80 -3.01 -13.42 1.73
N LEU A 81 -2.63 -14.23 0.73
CA LEU A 81 -2.25 -13.76 -0.60
C LEU A 81 -3.43 -13.11 -1.33
N ALA A 82 -4.61 -13.72 -1.28
CA ALA A 82 -5.82 -13.16 -1.89
C ALA A 82 -6.19 -11.82 -1.25
N VAL A 83 -6.13 -11.71 0.08
CA VAL A 83 -6.35 -10.44 0.80
C VAL A 83 -5.29 -9.41 0.41
N PHE A 84 -4.02 -9.79 0.35
CA PHE A 84 -2.93 -8.89 -0.05
C PHE A 84 -3.12 -8.34 -1.47
N VAL A 85 -3.46 -9.21 -2.42
CA VAL A 85 -3.77 -8.81 -3.80
C VAL A 85 -5.00 -7.92 -3.85
N LEU A 86 -6.06 -8.25 -3.11
CA LEU A 86 -7.29 -7.46 -3.06
C LEU A 86 -7.01 -6.04 -2.54
N ILE A 87 -6.21 -5.89 -1.48
CA ILE A 87 -5.78 -4.59 -0.96
C ILE A 87 -5.07 -3.81 -2.07
N GLY A 88 -4.09 -4.43 -2.74
CA GLY A 88 -3.35 -3.78 -3.83
C GLY A 88 -4.26 -3.31 -4.97
N VAL A 89 -5.23 -4.13 -5.38
CA VAL A 89 -6.22 -3.77 -6.41
C VAL A 89 -7.09 -2.61 -5.97
N VAL A 90 -7.64 -2.65 -4.76
CA VAL A 90 -8.49 -1.57 -4.21
C VAL A 90 -7.69 -0.27 -4.11
N MET A 91 -6.48 -0.32 -3.58
CA MET A 91 -5.63 0.88 -3.43
C MET A 91 -5.21 1.46 -4.78
N ASN A 92 -4.92 0.62 -5.78
CA ASN A 92 -4.63 1.09 -7.13
C ASN A 92 -5.89 1.73 -7.78
N ARG A 93 -7.06 1.09 -7.63
CA ARG A 93 -8.30 1.54 -8.27
C ARG A 93 -8.83 2.86 -7.71
N TYR A 94 -8.75 3.05 -6.39
CA TYR A 94 -9.32 4.20 -5.66
C TYR A 94 -8.29 5.24 -5.21
N GLY A 95 -7.01 4.87 -5.16
CA GLY A 95 -5.92 5.75 -4.78
C GLY A 95 -5.05 6.10 -5.98
N GLY A 96 -4.34 5.11 -6.52
CA GLY A 96 -3.38 5.28 -7.62
C GLY A 96 -3.98 6.00 -8.82
N ARG A 97 -5.06 5.47 -9.40
CA ARG A 97 -5.71 6.08 -10.56
C ARG A 97 -6.21 7.51 -10.31
N THR A 98 -6.76 7.78 -9.13
CA THR A 98 -7.29 9.12 -8.83
C THR A 98 -6.16 10.12 -8.62
N ILE A 99 -5.04 9.71 -8.00
CA ILE A 99 -3.86 10.55 -7.84
C ILE A 99 -3.18 10.82 -9.19
N ASP A 100 -3.09 9.81 -10.07
CA ASP A 100 -2.55 9.99 -11.42
C ASP A 100 -3.41 10.96 -12.24
N GLU A 101 -4.75 10.82 -12.17
CA GLU A 101 -5.70 11.70 -12.85
C GLU A 101 -5.62 13.15 -12.32
N ILE A 102 -5.45 13.33 -11.02
CA ILE A 102 -5.20 14.64 -10.39
C ILE A 102 -3.87 15.24 -10.87
N SER A 103 -2.82 14.42 -10.95
CA SER A 103 -1.47 14.85 -11.35
C SER A 103 -1.40 15.28 -12.82
N ASP A 104 -2.08 14.56 -13.71
CA ASP A 104 -2.08 14.84 -15.16
C ASP A 104 -2.96 16.06 -15.51
N THR A 105 -3.89 16.43 -14.63
CA THR A 105 -4.80 17.56 -14.83
C THR A 105 -4.05 18.91 -14.69
N LYS A 106 -4.08 19.71 -15.77
CA LYS A 106 -3.51 21.07 -15.80
C LYS A 106 -4.52 22.18 -15.49
N ASP A 107 -5.81 21.86 -15.48
CA ASP A 107 -6.88 22.79 -15.12
C ASP A 107 -7.14 22.72 -13.61
N ASP A 108 -6.89 23.83 -12.91
CA ASP A 108 -7.01 23.91 -11.46
C ASP A 108 -8.46 23.66 -10.99
N SER A 109 -9.47 24.03 -11.80
CA SER A 109 -10.88 23.82 -11.48
C SER A 109 -11.31 22.34 -11.56
N GLU A 110 -10.69 21.58 -12.47
CA GLU A 110 -10.91 20.13 -12.60
C GLU A 110 -10.16 19.39 -11.50
N MET A 111 -8.96 19.83 -11.16
CA MET A 111 -8.16 19.33 -10.03
C MET A 111 -8.91 19.44 -8.69
N GLU A 112 -9.53 20.59 -8.41
CA GLU A 112 -10.35 20.77 -7.19
C GLU A 112 -11.54 19.80 -7.12
N ARG A 113 -12.21 19.53 -8.25
CA ARG A 113 -13.34 18.59 -8.30
C ARG A 113 -12.90 17.16 -7.98
N LEU A 114 -11.76 16.75 -8.53
CA LEU A 114 -11.19 15.43 -8.26
C LEU A 114 -10.74 15.29 -6.80
N LEU A 115 -10.10 16.32 -6.24
CA LEU A 115 -9.73 16.39 -4.83
C LEU A 115 -10.94 16.34 -3.89
N ALA A 116 -12.04 17.03 -4.24
CA ALA A 116 -13.28 17.01 -3.47
C ALA A 116 -13.89 15.59 -3.42
N ARG A 117 -13.76 14.83 -4.50
CA ARG A 117 -14.22 13.43 -4.58
C ARG A 117 -13.27 12.44 -3.90
N PHE A 118 -11.99 12.80 -3.76
CA PHE A 118 -10.98 11.94 -3.17
C PHE A 118 -11.23 11.67 -1.68
N ASN A 119 -11.30 10.39 -1.31
CA ASN A 119 -11.50 9.98 0.07
C ASN A 119 -10.34 9.12 0.60
N PRO A 120 -9.35 9.75 1.28
CA PRO A 120 -8.17 9.05 1.80
C PRO A 120 -8.50 8.03 2.90
N TRP A 121 -9.65 8.16 3.57
CA TRP A 121 -10.10 7.20 4.58
C TRP A 121 -10.32 5.80 4.02
N ILE A 122 -10.78 5.67 2.78
CA ILE A 122 -10.99 4.36 2.15
C ILE A 122 -9.65 3.63 2.03
N LEU A 123 -8.60 4.35 1.64
CA LEU A 123 -7.25 3.80 1.49
C LEU A 123 -6.64 3.43 2.84
N ALA A 124 -6.80 4.29 3.85
CA ALA A 124 -6.31 4.04 5.19
C ALA A 124 -6.99 2.82 5.82
N ILE A 125 -8.32 2.74 5.76
CA ILE A 125 -9.09 1.62 6.33
C ILE A 125 -8.78 0.32 5.58
N THR A 126 -8.71 0.36 4.25
CA THR A 126 -8.39 -0.83 3.45
C THR A 126 -6.97 -1.33 3.75
N GLY A 127 -5.99 -0.41 3.79
CA GLY A 127 -4.60 -0.75 4.09
C GLY A 127 -4.44 -1.33 5.49
N THR A 128 -4.89 -0.61 6.52
CA THR A 128 -4.77 -1.04 7.92
C THR A 128 -5.59 -2.30 8.20
N GLY A 129 -6.87 -2.32 7.81
CA GLY A 129 -7.75 -3.46 8.04
C GLY A 129 -7.29 -4.71 7.30
N GLY A 130 -6.84 -4.55 6.05
CA GLY A 130 -6.30 -5.64 5.25
C GLY A 130 -4.99 -6.20 5.80
N LEU A 131 -4.05 -5.33 6.25
CA LEU A 131 -2.82 -5.77 6.90
C LEU A 131 -3.07 -6.50 8.22
N LEU A 132 -4.03 -6.03 9.02
CA LEU A 132 -4.43 -6.72 10.26
C LEU A 132 -5.01 -8.10 9.97
N ALA A 133 -5.80 -8.24 8.90
CA ALA A 133 -6.30 -9.55 8.47
C ALA A 133 -5.17 -10.48 8.03
N VAL A 134 -4.19 -9.99 7.26
CA VAL A 134 -3.00 -10.77 6.87
C VAL A 134 -2.19 -11.19 8.10
N LEU A 135 -1.97 -10.27 9.05
CA LEU A 135 -1.27 -10.55 10.31
C LEU A 135 -2.00 -11.63 11.12
N TYR A 136 -3.33 -11.54 11.23
CA TYR A 136 -4.15 -12.54 11.89
C TYR A 136 -3.98 -13.93 11.23
N LEU A 137 -4.06 -13.99 9.90
CA LEU A 137 -3.89 -15.25 9.16
C LEU A 137 -2.49 -15.85 9.38
N MET A 138 -1.44 -15.02 9.40
CA MET A 138 -0.07 -15.48 9.64
C MET A 138 0.16 -15.97 11.07
N LEU A 139 -0.46 -15.33 12.06
CA LEU A 139 -0.23 -15.63 13.47
C LEU A 139 -1.03 -16.85 13.94
N PHE A 140 -2.32 -16.90 13.58
CA PHE A 140 -3.24 -17.94 14.07
C PHE A 140 -3.34 -19.14 13.14
N LYS A 141 -3.01 -19.00 11.84
CA LYS A 141 -3.01 -20.09 10.83
C LYS A 141 -4.24 -21.00 10.96
N PRO A 142 -5.46 -20.46 10.88
CA PRO A 142 -6.68 -21.16 11.31
C PRO A 142 -7.06 -22.39 10.47
N PHE A 143 -6.48 -22.58 9.27
CA PHE A 143 -6.79 -23.69 8.35
C PHE A 143 -5.66 -23.91 7.33
#